data_AF-A0AB36WVR4-F1
#
_entry.id   AF-A0AB36WVR4-F1
#
_cell.length_a   1.000
_cell.length_b   1.000
_cell.length_c   1.000
_cell.angle_alpha   90.00
_cell.angle_beta   90.00
_cell.angle_gamma   90.00
#
_symmetry.space_group_name_H-M   'P 1'
#
loop_
_entity.id
_entity.type
_entity.pdbx_description
1 polymer ?
#
loop_
_entity_poly.entity_id
_entity_poly.type
_entity_poly.pdbx_seq_one_letter_code
_entity_poly.pdbx_strand_id
1 'polypeptide(L)'
;MTNTKSAFEPKRIDDMHWSDISKVSKSIQDNVQSKQKIPLFYLHNESINDYEEDIYFVNNSDEILSFVAPYELMKRDSDNPEIVISVEPSERDKVFTYTDVLPKQGVKIDRQHIIYDSDYLNQIIVYTMSRANKEMWGVWRLSVCEKGLFSSSYPLLWEDSTKPSCVVSAEKLNDSKDRPILPRVLPIRQQLYEKWANYYDDAYASLMTAITDAIYRYDFGIVGCYYNSNWDEYSTEAELIANLLIKNSADSVEEVLTVMIAVYDSSFGAGYTTVPKEIAEHIYGLWLRYKDIVK
;
A
#
# COMPACT_ATOMS: atom_id res chain seq x y z
N MET A 1 -14.00 -16.51 -32.22
CA MET A 1 -12.83 -15.79 -31.66
C MET A 1 -13.35 -14.49 -31.06
N THR A 2 -13.69 -14.51 -29.77
CA THR A 2 -14.03 -13.33 -29.00
C THR A 2 -12.75 -12.84 -28.34
N ASN A 3 -12.28 -11.69 -28.79
CA ASN A 3 -11.08 -11.04 -28.30
C ASN A 3 -11.44 -10.29 -26.99
N THR A 4 -11.67 -11.03 -25.90
CA THR A 4 -11.88 -10.43 -24.58
C THR A 4 -10.53 -10.04 -24.00
N LYS A 5 -10.05 -8.86 -24.40
CA LYS A 5 -9.14 -8.11 -23.53
C LYS A 5 -9.96 -7.78 -22.27
N SER A 6 -9.84 -8.62 -21.23
CA SER A 6 -10.30 -8.31 -19.87
C SER A 6 -9.43 -7.16 -19.37
N ALA A 7 -9.81 -5.95 -19.77
CA ALA A 7 -9.34 -4.73 -19.16
C ALA A 7 -9.95 -4.69 -17.76
N PHE A 8 -9.14 -4.37 -16.76
CA PHE A 8 -9.64 -4.10 -15.42
C PHE A 8 -10.67 -2.97 -15.49
N GLU A 9 -11.91 -3.25 -15.10
CA GLU A 9 -12.98 -2.25 -15.06
C GLU A 9 -13.23 -1.80 -13.61
N PRO A 10 -12.73 -0.62 -13.21
CA PRO A 10 -12.91 -0.15 -11.84
C PRO A 10 -14.40 0.12 -11.56
N LYS A 11 -15.01 -0.74 -10.75
CA LYS A 11 -16.39 -0.58 -10.25
C LYS A 11 -16.43 -0.40 -8.73
N ARG A 12 -17.34 0.46 -8.25
CA ARG A 12 -17.62 0.73 -6.84
C ARG A 12 -19.10 0.58 -6.54
N ILE A 13 -19.44 0.20 -5.33
CA ILE A 13 -20.81 0.15 -4.80
C ILE A 13 -20.82 0.84 -3.44
N ASP A 14 -21.69 1.83 -3.27
CA ASP A 14 -21.85 2.54 -2.00
C ASP A 14 -22.89 1.84 -1.10
N ASP A 15 -22.92 2.20 0.19
CA ASP A 15 -23.92 1.74 1.17
C ASP A 15 -24.03 0.21 1.32
N MET A 16 -22.90 -0.50 1.22
CA MET A 16 -22.82 -1.93 1.45
C MET A 16 -22.78 -2.25 2.95
N HIS A 17 -23.88 -2.78 3.47
CA HIS A 17 -24.00 -3.15 4.87
C HIS A 17 -23.77 -4.65 5.11
N TRP A 18 -22.98 -4.96 6.14
CA TRP A 18 -22.88 -6.31 6.65
C TRP A 18 -24.26 -6.78 7.15
N SER A 19 -24.85 -7.76 6.45
CA SER A 19 -26.09 -8.41 6.86
C SER A 19 -25.77 -9.73 7.58
N ASP A 20 -26.45 -9.98 8.70
CA ASP A 20 -26.14 -11.00 9.70
C ASP A 20 -25.82 -12.42 9.17
N ILE A 21 -25.09 -13.16 10.02
CA ILE A 21 -24.44 -14.49 9.88
C ILE A 21 -25.22 -15.56 9.11
N SER A 22 -26.54 -15.44 8.95
CA SER A 22 -27.39 -16.38 8.20
C SER A 22 -26.96 -16.61 6.74
N LYS A 23 -26.17 -15.69 6.17
CA LYS A 23 -25.59 -15.84 4.83
C LYS A 23 -24.13 -16.32 4.82
N VAL A 24 -23.47 -16.47 5.97
CA VAL A 24 -22.06 -16.87 6.03
C VAL A 24 -21.94 -18.40 5.97
N SER A 25 -20.90 -18.94 5.32
CA SER A 25 -20.74 -20.40 5.16
C SER A 25 -20.75 -21.15 6.50
N LYS A 26 -21.28 -22.39 6.50
CA LYS A 26 -21.44 -23.23 7.71
C LYS A 26 -20.13 -23.43 8.49
N SER A 27 -19.01 -23.52 7.79
CA SER A 27 -17.66 -23.65 8.40
C SER A 27 -17.27 -22.46 9.28
N ILE A 28 -17.81 -21.28 8.99
CA ILE A 28 -17.60 -20.07 9.78
C ILE A 28 -18.62 -20.02 10.92
N GLN A 29 -19.88 -20.43 10.68
CA GLN A 29 -20.93 -20.46 11.71
C GLN A 29 -20.58 -21.36 12.90
N ASP A 30 -20.02 -22.54 12.65
CA ASP A 30 -19.70 -23.53 13.70
C ASP A 30 -18.58 -23.06 14.67
N ASN A 31 -17.78 -22.06 14.27
CA ASN A 31 -16.71 -21.48 15.09
C ASN A 31 -17.13 -20.25 15.91
N VAL A 32 -18.32 -19.69 15.69
CA VAL A 32 -18.80 -18.47 16.37
C VAL A 32 -19.58 -18.85 17.63
N GLN A 33 -18.91 -19.44 18.63
CA GLN A 33 -19.47 -19.67 19.97
C GLN A 33 -19.22 -18.52 20.97
N SER A 34 -18.64 -17.40 20.54
CA SER A 34 -18.42 -16.21 21.38
C SER A 34 -18.83 -14.94 20.65
N LYS A 35 -19.50 -14.03 21.37
CA LYS A 35 -19.82 -12.62 21.05
C LYS A 35 -19.67 -12.25 19.56
N GLN A 36 -20.81 -12.02 18.91
CA GLN A 36 -20.93 -11.67 17.49
C GLN A 36 -19.89 -10.60 17.09
N LYS A 37 -18.82 -11.02 16.41
CA LYS A 37 -17.77 -10.11 15.89
C LYS A 37 -18.25 -9.48 14.59
N ILE A 38 -18.02 -8.18 14.45
CA ILE A 38 -18.29 -7.44 13.22
C ILE A 38 -17.00 -7.41 12.39
N PRO A 39 -17.04 -7.75 11.09
CA PRO A 39 -15.85 -7.66 10.25
C PRO A 39 -15.56 -6.21 9.90
N LEU A 40 -14.29 -5.77 9.99
CA LEU A 40 -13.82 -4.51 9.42
C LEU A 40 -13.82 -4.56 7.90
N PHE A 41 -13.40 -5.71 7.37
CA PHE A 41 -13.29 -5.96 5.95
C PHE A 41 -13.95 -7.29 5.63
N TYR A 42 -14.68 -7.35 4.54
CA TYR A 42 -15.26 -8.59 4.04
C TYR A 42 -15.29 -8.60 2.51
N LEU A 43 -15.30 -9.78 1.91
CA LEU A 43 -15.63 -9.95 0.51
C LEU A 43 -17.14 -10.08 0.37
N HIS A 44 -17.72 -9.45 -0.62
CA HIS A 44 -19.12 -9.62 -1.00
C HIS A 44 -19.19 -10.14 -2.43
N ASN A 45 -20.14 -11.03 -2.67
CA ASN A 45 -20.42 -11.52 -4.00
C ASN A 45 -21.71 -10.88 -4.51
N GLU A 46 -21.60 -10.13 -5.60
CA GLU A 46 -22.75 -9.56 -6.32
C GLU A 46 -23.01 -10.41 -7.56
N SER A 47 -24.14 -11.11 -7.59
CA SER A 47 -24.55 -11.87 -8.76
C SER A 47 -24.87 -10.90 -9.90
N ILE A 48 -24.17 -11.05 -11.02
CA ILE A 48 -24.43 -10.30 -12.25
C ILE A 48 -25.52 -11.02 -13.05
N ASN A 49 -25.45 -12.36 -13.08
CA ASN A 49 -26.41 -13.28 -13.70
C ASN A 49 -26.23 -14.70 -13.12
N ASP A 50 -26.96 -15.69 -13.67
CA ASP A 50 -26.94 -17.09 -13.21
C ASP A 50 -25.57 -17.81 -13.35
N TYR A 51 -24.58 -17.20 -14.00
CA TYR A 51 -23.29 -17.81 -14.34
C TYR A 51 -22.06 -16.97 -13.91
N GLU A 52 -22.24 -15.69 -13.60
CA GLU A 52 -21.17 -14.74 -13.29
C GLU A 52 -21.43 -13.97 -12.00
N GLU A 53 -20.38 -13.90 -11.20
CA GLU A 53 -20.37 -13.35 -9.85
C GLU A 53 -19.20 -12.36 -9.75
N ASP A 54 -19.49 -11.08 -9.54
CA ASP A 54 -18.48 -10.07 -9.26
C ASP A 54 -18.14 -10.13 -7.77
N ILE A 55 -16.86 -10.18 -7.43
CA ILE A 55 -16.41 -10.09 -6.04
C ILE A 55 -16.02 -8.66 -5.71
N TYR A 56 -16.51 -8.16 -4.58
CA TYR A 56 -16.18 -6.85 -4.03
C TYR A 56 -15.45 -7.00 -2.70
N PHE A 57 -14.36 -6.27 -2.52
CA PHE A 57 -13.85 -5.97 -1.19
C PHE A 57 -14.69 -4.85 -0.59
N VAL A 58 -15.23 -5.04 0.60
CA VAL A 58 -16.03 -4.04 1.29
C VAL A 58 -15.30 -3.50 2.51
N ASN A 59 -15.18 -2.17 2.54
CA ASN A 59 -14.73 -1.44 3.72
C ASN A 59 -15.89 -1.27 4.70
N ASN A 60 -16.03 -2.18 5.66
CA ASN A 60 -17.06 -2.08 6.69
C ASN A 60 -16.63 -1.25 7.90
N SER A 61 -15.42 -0.67 7.89
CA SER A 61 -15.00 0.26 8.94
C SER A 61 -15.68 1.63 8.78
N ASP A 62 -15.53 2.48 9.79
CA ASP A 62 -15.96 3.88 9.74
C ASP A 62 -14.86 4.81 9.17
N GLU A 63 -13.78 4.22 8.64
CA GLU A 63 -12.60 4.93 8.15
C GLU A 63 -12.56 4.99 6.61
N ILE A 64 -11.97 6.04 6.04
CA ILE A 64 -11.61 6.05 4.62
C ILE A 64 -10.27 5.32 4.46
N LEU A 65 -10.25 4.25 3.67
CA LEU A 65 -9.02 3.53 3.35
C LEU A 65 -8.23 4.29 2.28
N SER A 66 -6.92 4.41 2.50
CA SER A 66 -6.06 5.16 1.56
C SER A 66 -5.97 4.46 0.21
N PHE A 67 -5.95 3.13 0.20
CA PHE A 67 -6.12 2.35 -1.03
C PHE A 67 -6.63 0.93 -0.76
N VAL A 68 -7.14 0.29 -1.81
CA VAL A 68 -7.41 -1.15 -1.92
C VAL A 68 -6.82 -1.68 -3.24
N ALA A 69 -6.19 -2.86 -3.19
CA ALA A 69 -5.57 -3.56 -4.34
C ALA A 69 -5.99 -5.03 -4.37
N PRO A 70 -6.37 -5.60 -5.53
CA PRO A 70 -6.80 -6.99 -5.64
C PRO A 70 -5.67 -8.03 -5.80
N TYR A 71 -4.39 -7.66 -5.79
CA TYR A 71 -3.26 -8.58 -5.97
C TYR A 71 -1.96 -8.03 -5.35
N GLU A 72 -0.90 -8.87 -5.31
CA GLU A 72 0.46 -8.49 -4.91
C GLU A 72 0.91 -7.23 -5.64
N LEU A 73 1.71 -6.36 -5.04
CA LEU A 73 2.05 -5.08 -5.68
C LEU A 73 2.69 -5.36 -7.04
N MET A 74 2.00 -5.11 -8.16
CA MET A 74 2.50 -5.45 -9.50
C MET A 74 2.45 -4.26 -10.44
N LYS A 75 3.40 -4.21 -11.37
CA LYS A 75 3.40 -3.32 -12.54
C LYS A 75 3.39 -4.13 -13.82
N ARG A 76 2.89 -3.53 -14.90
CA ARG A 76 3.13 -4.08 -16.22
C ARG A 76 4.63 -4.01 -16.52
N ASP A 77 5.18 -5.10 -17.02
CA ASP A 77 6.56 -5.11 -17.49
C ASP A 77 6.72 -4.05 -18.59
N SER A 78 7.77 -3.23 -18.50
CA SER A 78 7.99 -2.12 -19.43
C SER A 78 8.27 -2.61 -20.85
N ASP A 79 8.90 -3.79 -20.96
CA ASP A 79 9.32 -4.38 -22.21
C ASP A 79 8.21 -5.26 -22.81
N ASN A 80 7.31 -5.77 -21.96
CA ASN A 80 6.12 -6.48 -22.37
C ASN A 80 4.88 -6.09 -21.53
N PRO A 81 4.06 -5.13 -22.01
CA PRO A 81 2.89 -4.63 -21.27
C PRO A 81 1.79 -5.66 -20.99
N GLU A 82 1.84 -6.83 -21.63
CA GLU A 82 0.92 -7.95 -21.39
C GLU A 82 1.34 -8.81 -20.17
N ILE A 83 2.59 -8.67 -19.71
CA ILE A 83 3.14 -9.34 -18.54
C ILE A 83 3.03 -8.42 -17.32
N VAL A 84 2.64 -8.99 -16.18
CA VAL A 84 2.50 -8.29 -14.90
C VAL A 84 3.52 -8.89 -13.93
N ILE A 85 4.39 -8.07 -13.37
CA ILE A 85 5.51 -8.47 -12.49
C ILE A 85 5.30 -7.91 -11.08
N SER A 86 5.69 -8.68 -10.06
CA SER A 86 5.70 -8.23 -8.66
C SER A 86 6.75 -7.13 -8.48
N VAL A 87 6.40 -6.08 -7.75
CA VAL A 87 7.20 -4.88 -7.54
C VAL A 87 6.96 -4.25 -6.18
N GLU A 88 7.87 -3.38 -5.82
CA GLU A 88 7.71 -2.53 -4.65
C GLU A 88 6.45 -1.65 -4.77
N PRO A 89 5.82 -1.27 -3.65
CA PRO A 89 4.55 -0.57 -3.71
C PRO A 89 4.63 0.80 -4.42
N SER A 90 5.81 1.40 -4.49
CA SER A 90 6.09 2.65 -5.22
C SER A 90 6.07 2.52 -6.74
N GLU A 91 6.25 1.30 -7.27
CA GLU A 91 6.34 1.07 -8.72
C GLU A 91 5.04 0.49 -9.30
N ARG A 92 4.00 0.34 -8.48
CA ARG A 92 2.71 -0.27 -8.83
C ARG A 92 1.94 0.54 -9.87
N ASP A 93 1.24 -0.17 -10.77
CA ASP A 93 0.32 0.47 -11.72
C ASP A 93 -0.97 0.96 -11.04
N LYS A 94 -1.23 2.27 -11.16
CA LYS A 94 -2.41 2.96 -10.60
C LYS A 94 -3.73 2.40 -11.14
N VAL A 95 -3.73 1.87 -12.37
CA VAL A 95 -4.94 1.39 -13.04
C VAL A 95 -5.66 0.33 -12.22
N PHE A 96 -4.95 -0.43 -11.40
CA PHE A 96 -5.50 -1.50 -10.59
C PHE A 96 -5.65 -1.12 -9.10
N THR A 97 -5.81 0.16 -8.81
CA THR A 97 -5.88 0.69 -7.45
C THR A 97 -7.15 1.48 -7.24
N TYR A 98 -7.90 1.10 -6.21
CA TYR A 98 -8.91 1.99 -5.67
C TYR A 98 -8.28 2.87 -4.61
N THR A 99 -8.38 4.18 -4.76
CA THR A 99 -8.02 5.16 -3.71
C THR A 99 -9.26 5.59 -2.95
N ASP A 100 -9.07 6.11 -1.74
CA ASP A 100 -10.13 6.79 -0.97
C ASP A 100 -11.42 5.95 -0.89
N VAL A 101 -11.27 4.68 -0.49
CA VAL A 101 -12.41 3.77 -0.35
C VAL A 101 -13.19 4.16 0.90
N LEU A 102 -14.40 4.68 0.70
CA LEU A 102 -15.21 5.25 1.77
C LEU A 102 -15.72 4.18 2.75
N PRO A 103 -16.14 4.56 3.97
CA PRO A 103 -16.91 3.70 4.84
C PRO A 103 -18.11 3.10 4.10
N LYS A 104 -18.35 1.80 4.30
CA LYS A 104 -19.41 1.01 3.66
C LYS A 104 -19.34 0.94 2.13
N GLN A 105 -18.20 1.28 1.53
CA GLN A 105 -18.02 1.17 0.08
C GLN A 105 -17.38 -0.17 -0.29
N GLY A 106 -17.94 -0.82 -1.29
CA GLY A 106 -17.37 -1.97 -1.98
C GLY A 106 -16.60 -1.57 -3.23
N VAL A 107 -15.47 -2.23 -3.48
CA VAL A 107 -14.67 -2.07 -4.70
C VAL A 107 -14.41 -3.43 -5.35
N LYS A 108 -14.57 -3.49 -6.66
CA LYS A 108 -14.47 -4.76 -7.41
C LYS A 108 -13.06 -5.33 -7.38
N ILE A 109 -12.96 -6.62 -7.12
CA ILE A 109 -11.73 -7.42 -7.16
C ILE A 109 -11.81 -8.27 -8.43
N ASP A 110 -11.38 -7.68 -9.55
CA ASP A 110 -11.60 -8.19 -10.92
C ASP A 110 -10.74 -9.42 -11.28
N ARG A 111 -9.91 -9.91 -10.36
CA ARG A 111 -9.07 -11.11 -10.56
C ARG A 111 -9.03 -11.97 -9.32
N GLN A 112 -9.50 -13.21 -9.47
CA GLN A 112 -9.22 -14.31 -8.57
C GLN A 112 -7.97 -15.02 -9.11
N HIS A 113 -6.98 -15.32 -8.26
CA HIS A 113 -5.96 -16.28 -8.63
C HIS A 113 -6.58 -17.67 -8.49
N ILE A 114 -7.06 -18.23 -9.61
CA ILE A 114 -7.56 -19.61 -9.64
C ILE A 114 -6.34 -20.53 -9.69
N ILE A 115 -6.08 -21.25 -8.59
CA ILE A 115 -5.09 -22.31 -8.55
C ILE A 115 -5.82 -23.61 -8.92
N TYR A 116 -5.46 -24.18 -10.08
CA TYR A 116 -5.99 -25.45 -10.54
C TYR A 116 -5.35 -26.61 -9.77
N ASP A 117 -5.90 -26.93 -8.60
CA ASP A 117 -5.57 -28.16 -7.87
C ASP A 117 -6.82 -29.05 -7.77
N SER A 118 -7.19 -29.69 -8.89
CA SER A 118 -8.28 -30.69 -9.06
C SER A 118 -9.70 -30.35 -8.59
N ASP A 119 -9.88 -29.27 -7.82
CA ASP A 119 -11.04 -28.95 -6.99
C ASP A 119 -11.40 -27.44 -7.03
N TYR A 120 -10.75 -26.66 -7.90
CA TYR A 120 -10.87 -25.18 -8.04
C TYR A 120 -10.63 -24.42 -6.72
N LEU A 121 -9.37 -24.05 -6.49
CA LEU A 121 -8.99 -23.26 -5.32
C LEU A 121 -8.91 -21.78 -5.71
N ASN A 122 -9.76 -20.94 -5.12
CA ASN A 122 -9.74 -19.51 -5.39
C ASN A 122 -8.92 -18.79 -4.32
N GLN A 123 -7.82 -18.17 -4.74
CA GLN A 123 -7.01 -17.30 -3.89
C GLN A 123 -7.31 -15.83 -4.19
N ILE A 124 -7.67 -15.08 -3.15
CA ILE A 124 -7.84 -13.63 -3.22
C ILE A 124 -6.86 -13.00 -2.25
N ILE A 125 -6.03 -12.09 -2.77
CA ILE A 125 -5.07 -11.31 -1.98
C ILE A 125 -5.48 -9.86 -2.06
N VAL A 126 -5.93 -9.28 -0.95
CA VAL A 126 -6.26 -7.85 -0.90
C VAL A 126 -5.20 -7.10 -0.11
N TYR A 127 -4.65 -6.05 -0.71
CA TYR A 127 -3.84 -5.05 0.01
C TYR A 127 -4.70 -3.84 0.35
N THR A 128 -4.74 -3.44 1.61
CA THR A 128 -5.41 -2.21 2.04
C THR A 128 -4.56 -1.42 3.02
N MET A 129 -4.65 -0.08 2.99
CA MET A 129 -3.96 0.80 3.94
C MET A 129 -4.98 1.59 4.77
N SER A 130 -5.09 1.24 6.04
CA SER A 130 -5.77 2.06 7.05
C SER A 130 -4.78 3.04 7.69
N ARG A 131 -5.26 4.21 8.09
CA ARG A 131 -4.52 5.23 8.84
C ARG A 131 -5.32 5.83 10.01
N ALA A 132 -6.54 5.38 10.28
CA ALA A 132 -7.40 6.13 11.21
C ALA A 132 -7.24 5.73 12.68
N ASN A 133 -6.58 4.62 13.00
CA ASN A 133 -5.99 4.40 14.31
C ASN A 133 -4.60 3.74 14.24
N LYS A 134 -3.75 3.95 15.27
CA LYS A 134 -2.39 3.39 15.31
C LYS A 134 -2.36 1.86 15.21
N GLU A 135 -3.38 1.18 15.72
CA GLU A 135 -3.49 -0.27 15.75
C GLU A 135 -3.82 -0.87 14.37
N MET A 136 -4.49 -0.11 13.50
CA MET A 136 -4.83 -0.49 12.13
C MET A 136 -3.88 0.11 11.10
N TRP A 137 -3.09 1.10 11.50
CA TRP A 137 -2.14 1.78 10.63
C TRP A 137 -1.11 0.80 10.07
N GLY A 138 -1.20 0.55 8.76
CA GLY A 138 -0.39 -0.44 8.07
C GLY A 138 -0.98 -0.88 6.75
N VAL A 139 -0.18 -1.56 5.95
CA VAL A 139 -0.68 -2.30 4.78
C VAL A 139 -1.11 -3.67 5.23
N TRP A 140 -2.38 -3.99 5.09
CA TRP A 140 -2.91 -5.32 5.36
C TRP A 140 -2.86 -6.15 4.10
N ARG A 141 -2.22 -7.32 4.15
CA ARG A 141 -2.26 -8.36 3.14
C ARG A 141 -3.21 -9.46 3.63
N LEU A 142 -4.37 -9.53 3.00
CA LEU A 142 -5.45 -10.44 3.37
C LEU A 142 -5.53 -11.55 2.33
N SER A 143 -5.24 -12.79 2.74
CA SER A 143 -5.24 -13.95 1.86
C SER A 143 -6.39 -14.89 2.21
N VAL A 144 -7.30 -15.09 1.26
CA VAL A 144 -8.38 -16.07 1.36
C VAL A 144 -8.14 -17.19 0.38
N CYS A 145 -8.52 -18.40 0.77
CA CYS A 145 -8.41 -19.59 -0.04
C CYS A 145 -9.66 -20.42 0.19
N GLU A 146 -10.56 -20.45 -0.80
CA GLU A 146 -11.82 -21.21 -0.72
C GLU A 146 -11.85 -22.23 -1.87
N LYS A 147 -12.35 -23.42 -1.55
CA LYS A 147 -12.59 -24.48 -2.55
C LYS A 147 -13.96 -24.25 -3.20
N GLY A 148 -14.00 -24.11 -4.51
CA GLY A 148 -15.21 -23.78 -5.27
C GLY A 148 -15.53 -22.28 -5.29
N LEU A 149 -16.78 -21.94 -5.65
CA LEU A 149 -17.24 -20.54 -5.77
C LEU A 149 -17.47 -19.89 -4.40
N PHE A 150 -17.19 -18.58 -4.31
CA PHE A 150 -17.46 -17.79 -3.11
C PHE A 150 -18.96 -17.56 -2.93
N SER A 151 -19.65 -18.48 -2.27
CA SER A 151 -21.13 -18.47 -2.18
C SER A 151 -21.76 -17.36 -1.32
N SER A 152 -20.96 -16.51 -0.67
CA SER A 152 -21.47 -15.55 0.33
C SER A 152 -20.48 -14.47 0.77
N SER A 153 -20.98 -13.49 1.53
CA SER A 153 -20.15 -12.53 2.25
C SER A 153 -19.13 -13.24 3.16
N TYR A 154 -17.85 -12.92 2.98
CA TYR A 154 -16.72 -13.61 3.59
C TYR A 154 -15.90 -12.64 4.47
N PRO A 155 -15.92 -12.77 5.80
CA PRO A 155 -15.15 -11.88 6.66
C PRO A 155 -13.64 -12.05 6.39
N LEU A 156 -12.90 -10.94 6.32
CA LEU A 156 -11.45 -10.92 6.10
C LEU A 156 -10.67 -10.55 7.36
N LEU A 157 -11.22 -9.62 8.15
CA LEU A 157 -10.59 -9.10 9.36
C LEU A 157 -11.69 -8.66 10.33
N TRP A 158 -11.59 -9.04 11.60
CA TRP A 158 -12.52 -8.62 12.65
C TRP A 158 -12.16 -7.24 13.21
N GLU A 159 -13.12 -6.57 13.86
CA GLU A 159 -12.92 -5.26 14.55
C GLU A 159 -11.78 -5.23 15.56
N ASP A 160 -11.43 -6.37 16.15
CA ASP A 160 -10.29 -6.51 17.06
C ASP A 160 -8.97 -6.83 16.32
N SER A 161 -8.93 -6.63 15.00
CA SER A 161 -7.79 -6.93 14.11
C SER A 161 -7.37 -8.41 14.10
N THR A 162 -8.22 -9.32 14.60
CA THR A 162 -7.97 -10.77 14.51
C THR A 162 -8.45 -11.33 13.18
N LYS A 163 -7.74 -12.34 12.64
CA LYS A 163 -8.18 -13.02 11.41
C LYS A 163 -9.28 -14.04 11.70
N PRO A 164 -10.35 -14.12 10.91
CA PRO A 164 -11.29 -15.24 10.92
C PRO A 164 -10.59 -16.59 10.65
N SER A 165 -11.07 -17.68 11.25
CA SER A 165 -10.44 -19.01 11.09
C SER A 165 -10.37 -19.48 9.63
N CYS A 166 -11.30 -19.02 8.80
CA CYS A 166 -11.40 -19.32 7.38
C CYS A 166 -10.43 -18.50 6.50
N VAL A 167 -9.83 -17.44 7.01
CA VAL A 167 -8.83 -16.64 6.29
C VAL A 167 -7.48 -17.32 6.43
N VAL A 168 -6.71 -17.50 5.35
CA VAL A 168 -5.38 -18.16 5.41
C VAL A 168 -4.41 -17.28 6.18
N SER A 169 -4.26 -16.02 5.76
CA SER A 169 -3.43 -15.03 6.44
C SER A 169 -4.08 -13.64 6.42
N ALA A 170 -3.87 -12.91 7.50
CA ALA A 170 -4.14 -11.48 7.59
C ALA A 170 -2.87 -10.84 8.17
N GLU A 171 -1.95 -10.51 7.29
CA GLU A 171 -0.63 -10.00 7.64
C GLU A 171 -0.68 -8.48 7.64
N LYS A 172 -0.31 -7.86 8.76
CA LYS A 172 -0.13 -6.42 8.84
C LYS A 172 1.33 -6.07 8.54
N LEU A 173 1.59 -5.60 7.34
CA LEU A 173 2.89 -5.09 6.91
C LEU A 173 3.06 -3.67 7.46
N ASN A 174 3.84 -3.60 8.55
CA ASN A 174 4.08 -2.37 9.30
C ASN A 174 5.52 -1.90 9.27
N ASP A 175 6.43 -2.64 8.62
CA ASP A 175 7.80 -2.19 8.43
C ASP A 175 7.74 -0.86 7.68
N SER A 176 8.29 0.17 8.32
CA SER A 176 8.35 1.52 7.78
C SER A 176 8.92 1.52 6.37
N LYS A 177 9.97 0.76 6.10
CA LYS A 177 10.69 0.77 4.82
C LYS A 177 9.86 0.21 3.65
N ASP A 178 8.87 -0.63 3.95
CA ASP A 178 8.04 -1.33 2.95
C ASP A 178 6.70 -0.62 2.73
N ARG A 179 6.49 0.55 3.38
CA ARG A 179 5.25 1.31 3.23
C ARG A 179 5.11 1.87 1.81
N PRO A 180 3.92 1.78 1.20
CA PRO A 180 3.66 2.39 -0.09
C PRO A 180 3.70 3.90 -0.04
N ILE A 181 4.21 4.49 -1.12
CA ILE A 181 3.88 5.87 -1.45
C ILE A 181 2.41 5.88 -1.85
N LEU A 182 1.62 6.68 -1.14
CA LEU A 182 0.19 6.70 -1.39
C LEU A 182 -0.11 7.23 -2.80
N PRO A 183 -1.14 6.72 -3.47
CA PRO A 183 -1.50 7.18 -4.81
C PRO A 183 -1.70 8.70 -4.93
N ARG A 184 -2.20 9.36 -3.88
CA ARG A 184 -2.36 10.83 -3.82
C ARG A 184 -1.03 11.60 -3.74
N VAL A 185 0.04 10.95 -3.27
CA VAL A 185 1.39 11.54 -3.16
C VAL A 185 2.17 11.35 -4.47
N LEU A 186 1.83 10.34 -5.28
CA LEU A 186 2.50 10.07 -6.55
C LEU A 186 2.54 11.28 -7.51
N PRO A 187 1.45 12.08 -7.72
CA PRO A 187 1.53 13.28 -8.53
C PRO A 187 2.52 14.33 -7.98
N ILE A 188 2.59 14.49 -6.65
CA ILE A 188 3.54 15.40 -6.00
C ILE A 188 4.97 14.92 -6.25
N ARG A 189 5.23 13.61 -6.13
CA ARG A 189 6.54 13.00 -6.45
C ARG A 189 6.95 13.24 -7.90
N GLN A 190 6.02 13.07 -8.84
CA GLN A 190 6.30 13.33 -10.24
C GLN A 190 6.67 14.81 -10.49
N GLN A 191 5.93 15.74 -9.87
CA GLN A 191 6.23 17.18 -9.97
C GLN A 191 7.58 17.54 -9.33
N LEU A 192 7.93 16.94 -8.19
CA LEU A 192 9.22 17.13 -7.54
C LEU A 192 10.37 16.58 -8.39
N TYR A 193 10.21 15.38 -8.96
CA TYR A 193 11.19 14.81 -9.89
C TYR A 193 11.41 15.74 -11.09
N GLU A 194 10.34 16.17 -11.76
CA GLU A 194 10.42 17.08 -12.90
C GLU A 194 11.09 18.40 -12.52
N LYS A 195 10.77 18.96 -11.34
CA LYS A 195 11.45 20.14 -10.80
C LYS A 195 12.96 19.87 -10.66
N TRP A 196 13.37 18.81 -9.98
CA TRP A 196 14.79 18.54 -9.77
C TRP A 196 15.53 18.20 -11.05
N ALA A 197 14.95 17.42 -11.96
CA ALA A 197 15.55 17.08 -13.25
C ALA A 197 15.73 18.32 -14.17
N ASN A 198 15.01 19.41 -13.90
CA ASN A 198 15.25 20.70 -14.58
C ASN A 198 16.45 21.48 -14.01
N TYR A 199 16.87 21.21 -12.77
CA TYR A 199 17.98 21.90 -12.10
C TYR A 199 19.25 21.05 -11.96
N TYR A 200 19.10 19.73 -11.92
CA TYR A 200 20.13 18.72 -11.71
C TYR A 200 20.04 17.63 -12.79
N ASP A 201 21.00 16.69 -12.81
CA ASP A 201 20.90 15.51 -13.68
C ASP A 201 19.86 14.48 -13.17
N ASP A 202 19.48 13.54 -14.04
CA ASP A 202 18.48 12.50 -13.74
C ASP A 202 18.87 11.61 -12.57
N ALA A 203 20.16 11.31 -12.39
CA ALA A 203 20.63 10.47 -11.28
C ALA A 203 20.47 11.20 -9.95
N TYR A 204 20.76 12.51 -9.94
CA TYR A 204 20.59 13.37 -8.78
C TYR A 204 19.11 13.51 -8.41
N ALA A 205 18.25 13.81 -9.39
CA ALA A 205 16.81 13.91 -9.19
C ALA A 205 16.20 12.59 -8.68
N SER A 206 16.71 11.46 -9.19
CA SER A 206 16.31 10.12 -8.74
C SER A 206 16.74 9.85 -7.30
N LEU A 207 17.96 10.22 -6.91
CA LEU A 207 18.44 10.10 -5.53
C LEU A 207 17.59 10.93 -4.56
N MET A 208 17.33 12.21 -4.89
CA MET A 208 16.49 13.10 -4.07
C MET A 208 15.09 12.52 -3.89
N THR A 209 14.48 12.04 -4.98
CA THR A 209 13.16 11.39 -4.94
C THR A 209 13.17 10.16 -4.04
N ALA A 210 14.19 9.31 -4.16
CA ALA A 210 14.30 8.10 -3.35
C ALA A 210 14.52 8.39 -1.85
N ILE A 211 15.29 9.43 -1.51
CA ILE A 211 15.46 9.90 -0.12
C ILE A 211 14.13 10.43 0.42
N THR A 212 13.38 11.19 -0.38
CA THR A 212 12.08 11.74 0.03
C THR A 212 11.08 10.61 0.31
N ASP A 213 11.08 9.57 -0.53
CA ASP A 213 10.28 8.36 -0.31
C ASP A 213 10.70 7.61 0.95
N ALA A 214 12.00 7.46 1.22
CA ALA A 214 12.49 6.84 2.45
C ALA A 214 12.02 7.62 3.69
N ILE A 215 12.13 8.95 3.68
CA ILE A 215 11.67 9.80 4.77
C ILE A 215 10.17 9.65 5.01
N TYR A 216 9.39 9.73 3.93
CA TYR A 216 7.93 9.56 3.96
C TYR A 216 7.52 8.23 4.59
N ARG A 217 8.23 7.16 4.23
CA ARG A 217 7.98 5.80 4.69
C ARG A 217 8.20 5.63 6.19
N TYR A 218 9.30 6.18 6.71
CA TYR A 218 9.60 6.09 8.13
C TYR A 218 8.79 7.03 9.02
N ASP A 219 8.28 8.14 8.47
CA ASP A 219 7.35 9.05 9.15
C ASP A 219 7.82 9.47 10.56
N PHE A 220 9.12 9.72 10.72
CA PHE A 220 9.76 10.06 11.99
C PHE A 220 9.85 11.58 12.18
N GLY A 221 8.89 12.35 11.65
CA GLY A 221 8.82 13.81 11.73
C GLY A 221 7.44 14.31 12.15
N ILE A 222 7.06 15.53 11.74
CA ILE A 222 5.73 16.12 12.00
C ILE A 222 4.62 15.12 11.61
N VAL A 223 3.98 14.55 12.64
CA VAL A 223 2.80 13.71 12.50
C VAL A 223 1.62 14.60 12.10
N GLY A 224 1.13 14.49 10.87
CA GLY A 224 -0.13 15.11 10.44
C GLY A 224 -0.13 15.93 9.15
N CYS A 225 0.98 15.97 8.40
CA CYS A 225 1.07 16.74 7.15
C CYS A 225 0.46 16.05 5.93
N TYR A 226 0.18 14.75 6.05
CA TYR A 226 -0.60 14.02 5.07
C TYR A 226 -1.91 14.80 4.87
N TYR A 227 -2.36 14.99 3.63
CA TYR A 227 -3.58 15.74 3.23
C TYR A 227 -3.43 17.23 2.90
N ASN A 228 -2.24 17.85 2.99
CA ASN A 228 -2.08 19.23 2.54
C ASN A 228 -1.27 19.31 1.24
N SER A 229 -1.90 19.76 0.15
CA SER A 229 -1.24 20.04 -1.14
C SER A 229 -0.17 21.13 -1.06
N ASN A 230 -0.10 21.86 0.05
CA ASN A 230 0.89 22.91 0.30
C ASN A 230 2.10 22.40 1.08
N TRP A 231 2.12 21.12 1.49
CA TRP A 231 3.28 20.54 2.16
C TRP A 231 4.21 19.95 1.11
N ASP A 232 5.50 20.24 1.24
CA ASP A 232 6.53 19.80 0.30
C ASP A 232 7.00 18.36 0.60
N GLU A 233 6.33 17.64 1.50
CA GLU A 233 6.55 16.22 1.83
C GLU A 233 8.02 15.91 2.15
N TYR A 234 8.68 16.80 2.89
CA TYR A 234 10.10 16.75 3.24
C TYR A 234 11.07 16.87 2.06
N SER A 235 10.61 17.45 0.93
CA SER A 235 11.44 17.60 -0.27
C SER A 235 12.66 18.48 -0.01
N THR A 236 12.51 19.52 0.81
CA THR A 236 13.62 20.40 1.20
C THR A 236 14.68 19.63 1.99
N GLU A 237 14.28 18.83 2.97
CA GLU A 237 15.21 17.99 3.74
C GLU A 237 15.89 16.95 2.85
N ALA A 238 15.15 16.31 1.95
CA ALA A 238 15.69 15.31 1.03
C ALA A 238 16.73 15.92 0.08
N GLU A 239 16.46 17.11 -0.45
CA GLU A 239 17.40 17.87 -1.27
C GLU A 239 18.67 18.23 -0.48
N LEU A 240 18.54 18.73 0.75
CA LEU A 240 19.68 19.06 1.60
C LEU A 240 20.51 17.83 1.96
N ILE A 241 19.87 16.72 2.31
CA ILE A 241 20.55 15.45 2.60
C ILE A 241 21.31 14.99 1.37
N ALA A 242 20.69 14.90 0.20
CA ALA A 242 21.35 14.49 -1.04
C ALA A 242 22.60 15.34 -1.33
N ASN A 243 22.45 16.67 -1.27
CA ASN A 243 23.56 17.61 -1.48
C ASN A 243 24.72 17.39 -0.51
N LEU A 244 24.44 17.17 0.78
CA LEU A 244 25.46 16.95 1.79
C LEU A 244 26.14 15.58 1.65
N LEU A 245 25.39 14.53 1.31
CA LEU A 245 25.96 13.19 1.06
C LEU A 245 26.96 13.23 -0.10
N ILE A 246 26.61 13.91 -1.19
CA ILE A 246 27.47 14.06 -2.37
C ILE A 246 28.69 14.92 -2.04
N LYS A 247 28.46 16.12 -1.48
CA LYS A 247 29.52 17.07 -1.15
C LYS A 247 30.56 16.47 -0.20
N ASN A 248 30.10 15.73 0.80
CA ASN A 248 30.99 15.10 1.80
C ASN A 248 31.48 13.72 1.35
N SER A 249 30.97 13.21 0.21
CA SER A 249 31.29 11.87 -0.30
C SER A 249 31.07 10.76 0.72
N ALA A 250 29.93 10.83 1.44
CA ALA A 250 29.65 9.99 2.60
C ALA A 250 29.97 8.51 2.35
N ASP A 251 30.60 7.85 3.32
CA ASP A 251 31.16 6.51 3.18
C ASP A 251 30.67 5.51 4.24
N SER A 252 29.87 5.95 5.20
CA SER A 252 29.33 5.11 6.27
C SER A 252 27.90 5.49 6.66
N VAL A 253 27.21 4.56 7.33
CA VAL A 253 25.87 4.79 7.89
C VAL A 253 25.91 5.90 8.94
N GLU A 254 26.96 5.94 9.75
CA GLU A 254 27.15 6.95 10.80
C GLU A 254 27.27 8.38 10.23
N GLU A 255 27.93 8.54 9.08
CA GLU A 255 27.99 9.82 8.37
C GLU A 255 26.62 10.22 7.81
N VAL A 256 25.88 9.29 7.21
CA VAL A 256 24.50 9.53 6.74
C VAL A 256 23.61 9.95 7.91
N LEU A 257 23.68 9.23 9.04
CA LEU A 257 22.92 9.56 10.23
C LEU A 257 23.24 10.96 10.76
N THR A 258 24.53 11.35 10.76
CA THR A 258 24.97 12.68 11.18
C THR A 258 24.43 13.78 10.27
N VAL A 259 24.45 13.56 8.94
CA VAL A 259 23.86 14.48 7.96
C VAL A 259 22.36 14.62 8.19
N MET A 260 21.64 13.51 8.37
CA MET A 260 20.20 13.54 8.60
C MET A 260 19.84 14.29 9.90
N ILE A 261 20.55 14.01 11.01
CA ILE A 261 20.33 14.72 12.28
C ILE A 261 20.53 16.22 12.09
N ALA A 262 21.63 16.63 11.45
CA ALA A 262 21.92 18.05 11.23
C ALA A 262 20.86 18.76 10.38
N VAL A 263 20.37 18.10 9.33
CA VAL A 263 19.30 18.65 8.47
C VAL A 263 17.99 18.77 9.26
N TYR A 264 17.59 17.73 9.99
CA TYR A 264 16.34 17.75 10.77
C TYR A 264 16.38 18.75 11.92
N ASP A 265 17.51 18.85 12.64
CA ASP A 265 17.71 19.83 13.70
C ASP A 265 17.64 21.26 13.14
N SER A 266 18.15 21.49 11.91
CA SER A 266 18.07 22.79 11.24
C SER A 266 16.64 23.13 10.77
N SER A 267 15.89 22.14 10.26
CA SER A 267 14.54 22.36 9.72
C SER A 267 13.48 22.50 10.80
N PHE A 268 13.58 21.71 11.88
CA PHE A 268 12.52 21.58 12.88
C PHE A 268 12.92 22.01 14.30
N GLY A 269 14.20 22.30 14.51
CA GLY A 269 14.78 22.62 15.81
C GLY A 269 15.48 21.42 16.44
N ALA A 270 16.57 21.71 17.15
CA ALA A 270 17.43 20.68 17.73
C ALA A 270 16.67 19.74 18.67
N GLY A 271 16.77 18.42 18.42
CA GLY A 271 16.10 17.40 19.22
C GLY A 271 14.59 17.32 19.02
N TYR A 272 14.05 17.97 17.98
CA TYR A 272 12.62 17.90 17.65
C TYR A 272 12.12 16.47 17.45
N THR A 273 12.91 15.65 16.76
CA THR A 273 12.63 14.23 16.55
C THR A 273 13.91 13.42 16.55
N THR A 274 13.81 12.15 16.92
CA THR A 274 14.94 11.22 16.83
C THR A 274 14.96 10.61 15.44
N VAL A 275 16.07 10.76 14.71
CA VAL A 275 16.29 10.07 13.43
C VAL A 275 16.58 8.58 13.71
N PRO A 276 15.75 7.64 13.25
CA PRO A 276 16.02 6.22 13.41
C PRO A 276 17.30 5.81 12.68
N LYS A 277 18.10 4.90 13.26
CA LYS A 277 19.31 4.42 12.59
C LYS A 277 18.97 3.65 11.31
N GLU A 278 17.85 2.93 11.33
CA GLU A 278 17.37 2.09 10.24
C GLU A 278 17.09 2.89 8.96
N ILE A 279 16.63 4.14 9.05
CA ILE A 279 16.48 4.97 7.85
C ILE A 279 17.83 5.43 7.31
N ALA A 280 18.79 5.75 8.18
CA ALA A 280 20.15 6.10 7.74
C ALA A 280 20.81 4.93 7.00
N GLU A 281 20.60 3.70 7.46
CA GLU A 281 21.04 2.47 6.77
C GLU A 281 20.38 2.35 5.39
N HIS A 282 19.07 2.59 5.29
CA HIS A 282 18.35 2.54 4.02
C HIS A 282 18.83 3.62 3.04
N ILE A 283 19.00 4.87 3.51
CA ILE A 283 19.50 5.99 2.70
C ILE A 283 20.94 5.77 2.29
N TYR A 284 21.79 5.18 3.14
CA TYR A 284 23.14 4.80 2.75
C TYR A 284 23.14 3.78 1.61
N GLY A 285 22.29 2.76 1.67
CA GLY A 285 22.11 1.79 0.58
C GLY A 285 21.54 2.42 -0.71
N LEU A 286 20.71 3.46 -0.60
CA LEU A 286 20.31 4.28 -1.75
C LEU A 286 21.52 5.03 -2.31
N TRP A 287 22.21 5.82 -1.49
CA TRP A 287 23.37 6.62 -1.88
C TRP A 287 24.44 5.81 -2.60
N LEU A 288 24.79 4.61 -2.11
CA LEU A 288 25.78 3.75 -2.76
C LEU A 288 25.42 3.38 -4.21
N ARG A 289 24.13 3.30 -4.56
CA ARG A 289 23.67 3.03 -5.94
C ARG A 289 23.83 4.23 -6.86
N TYR A 290 23.89 5.43 -6.30
CA TYR A 290 23.98 6.69 -7.05
C TYR A 290 25.37 7.33 -7.01
N LYS A 291 26.22 6.95 -6.04
CA LYS A 291 27.53 7.56 -5.75
C LYS A 291 28.45 7.68 -6.97
N ASP A 292 28.41 6.72 -7.88
CA ASP A 292 29.29 6.66 -9.05
C ASP A 292 28.68 7.29 -10.33
N ILE A 293 27.39 7.66 -10.30
CA ILE A 293 26.66 8.14 -11.48
C ILE A 293 26.15 9.57 -11.35
N VAL A 294 26.03 10.10 -10.13
CA VAL A 294 25.69 11.51 -9.89
C VAL A 294 26.92 12.39 -10.15
N LYS A 295 26.76 13.48 -10.90
CA LYS A 295 27.85 14.39 -11.29
C LYS A 295 27.83 15.74 -10.59
#